data_AF-A0A2M8CLQ5-F1
#
_entry.id   AF-A0A2M8CLQ5-F1
#
_cell.length_a   1.000
_cell.length_b   1.000
_cell.length_c   1.000
_cell.angle_alpha   90.00
_cell.angle_beta   90.00
_cell.angle_gamma   90.00
#
_symmetry.space_group_name_H-M   'P 1'
#
loop_
_entity.id
_entity.type
_entity.pdbx_description
1 polymer ?
#
loop_
_entity_poly.entity_id
_entity_poly.type
_entity_poly.pdbx_seq_one_letter_code
_entity_poly.pdbx_strand_id
1 'polypeptide(L)'
;MVKKIRFKIPSPLALAIILSFTVYALALIFTKPSSNDTPYPLQLLDFYQRGFWDLLAFSMQMMLILVLGNVLALTPFFQRIIQVLLNKITSHATAILFTAFFSLLLGLFNWGLGLIFSALLARAIGGHARKSGMKLNYPLLVAAAYT
;
A
#
# COMPACT_ATOMS: atom_id res chain seq x y z
N MET A 1 23.04 -11.64 8.84
CA MET A 1 23.80 -10.38 8.71
C MET A 1 23.63 -9.85 7.28
N VAL A 2 22.62 -9.03 6.99
CA VAL A 2 22.44 -8.42 5.65
C VAL A 2 22.78 -6.94 5.78
N LYS A 3 24.06 -6.60 5.56
CA LYS A 3 24.54 -5.20 5.58
C LYS A 3 24.64 -4.69 4.14
N LYS A 4 23.88 -3.63 3.89
CA LYS A 4 24.17 -2.49 2.99
C LYS A 4 24.27 -2.75 1.48
N ILE A 5 23.12 -2.73 0.83
CA ILE A 5 22.97 -1.95 -0.41
C ILE A 5 22.16 -0.71 -0.02
N ARG A 6 22.84 0.40 0.28
CA ARG A 6 22.16 1.69 0.51
C ARG A 6 22.10 2.44 -0.80
N PHE A 7 21.16 2.07 -1.65
CA PHE A 7 20.81 2.89 -2.81
C PHE A 7 20.15 4.17 -2.27
N LYS A 8 20.77 5.34 -2.46
CA LYS A 8 20.23 6.63 -1.99
C LYS A 8 19.10 7.06 -2.94
N ILE A 9 17.94 6.41 -2.83
CA ILE A 9 16.72 6.87 -3.50
C ILE A 9 16.23 8.09 -2.73
N PRO A 10 15.93 9.22 -3.40
CA PRO A 10 15.23 10.33 -2.76
C PRO A 10 13.91 9.84 -2.14
N SER A 11 13.41 10.54 -1.12
CA SER A 11 12.06 10.23 -0.63
C SER A 11 11.04 10.33 -1.79
N PRO A 12 9.93 9.58 -1.77
CA PRO A 12 8.91 9.67 -2.82
C PRO A 12 8.46 11.11 -3.10
N LEU A 13 8.34 11.92 -2.05
CA LEU A 13 8.02 13.35 -2.17
C LEU A 13 9.14 14.14 -2.87
N ALA A 14 10.40 13.93 -2.47
CA ALA A 14 11.53 14.60 -3.12
C ALA A 14 11.62 14.23 -4.61
N LEU A 15 11.40 12.95 -4.94
CA LEU A 15 11.35 12.48 -6.32
C LEU A 15 10.22 13.17 -7.10
N ALA A 16 9.01 13.26 -6.52
CA ALA A 16 7.87 13.93 -7.16
C ALA A 16 8.14 15.42 -7.42
N ILE A 17 8.76 16.12 -6.47
CA ILE A 17 9.12 17.54 -6.62
C ILE A 17 10.16 17.72 -7.74
N ILE A 18 11.25 16.94 -7.71
CA ILE A 18 12.31 16.99 -8.73
C ILE A 18 11.71 16.72 -10.11
N LEU A 19 10.87 15.69 -10.23
CA LEU A 19 10.23 15.33 -11.49
C LEU A 19 9.26 16.44 -11.96
N SER A 20 8.50 17.06 -11.07
CA SER A 20 7.58 18.16 -11.42
C SER A 20 8.34 19.34 -12.04
N PHE A 21 9.44 19.77 -11.41
CA PHE A 21 10.28 20.83 -11.96
C PHE A 21 10.96 20.43 -13.28
N THR A 22 11.39 19.17 -13.37
CA THR A 22 12.03 18.64 -14.59
C THR A 22 11.04 18.65 -15.76
N VAL A 23 9.83 18.16 -15.56
CA VAL A 23 8.77 18.15 -16.57
C VAL A 23 8.37 19.57 -16.96
N TYR A 24 8.28 20.50 -16.00
CA TYR A 24 8.00 21.91 -16.28
C TYR A 24 9.08 22.55 -17.17
N ALA A 25 10.37 22.33 -16.85
CA ALA A 25 11.49 22.83 -17.65
C ALA A 25 11.51 22.21 -19.06
N LEU A 26 11.28 20.90 -19.18
CA LEU A 26 11.20 20.22 -20.47
C LEU A 26 10.03 20.75 -21.30
N ALA A 27 8.87 21.00 -20.70
CA ALA A 27 7.71 21.57 -21.39
C ALA A 27 8.04 22.97 -21.95
N LEU A 28 8.72 23.82 -21.18
CA LEU A 28 9.14 25.14 -21.67
C LEU A 28 10.07 25.07 -22.89
N ILE A 29 10.94 24.06 -22.98
CA ILE A 29 11.91 23.90 -24.07
C ILE A 29 11.28 23.23 -25.30
N PHE A 30 10.45 22.21 -25.08
CA PHE A 30 10.03 21.28 -26.14
C PHE A 30 8.59 21.45 -26.61
N THR A 31 7.76 22.25 -25.93
CA THR A 31 6.35 22.46 -26.31
C THR A 31 6.04 23.92 -26.65
N LYS A 32 4.86 24.16 -27.24
CA LYS A 32 4.43 25.48 -27.72
C LYS A 32 3.17 25.93 -26.98
N PRO A 33 2.91 27.25 -26.84
CA PRO A 33 1.69 27.76 -26.25
C PRO A 33 0.44 27.30 -27.00
N SER A 34 -0.63 27.02 -26.24
CA SER A 34 -1.92 26.59 -26.79
C SER A 34 -2.79 27.78 -27.24
N SER A 35 -2.60 28.95 -26.64
CA SER A 35 -3.23 30.21 -27.02
C SER A 35 -2.25 31.37 -26.89
N ASN A 36 -2.53 32.49 -27.56
CA ASN A 36 -1.70 33.71 -27.49
C ASN A 36 -2.15 34.68 -26.40
N ASP A 37 -3.25 34.39 -25.70
CA ASP A 37 -3.89 35.32 -24.75
C ASP A 37 -3.17 35.40 -23.40
N THR A 38 -2.38 34.38 -23.06
CA THR A 38 -1.69 34.28 -21.77
C THR A 38 -0.22 33.92 -21.97
N PRO A 39 0.69 34.40 -21.11
CA PRO A 39 2.10 34.02 -21.19
C PRO A 39 2.28 32.50 -21.05
N TYR A 40 3.11 31.92 -21.90
CA TYR A 40 3.29 30.47 -21.96
C TYR A 40 3.68 29.79 -20.62
N PRO A 41 4.58 30.35 -19.78
CA PRO A 41 4.88 29.77 -18.47
C PRO A 41 3.67 29.67 -17.54
N LEU A 42 2.72 30.61 -17.63
CA LEU A 42 1.48 30.61 -16.86
C LEU A 42 0.51 29.54 -17.38
N GLN A 43 0.44 29.33 -18.70
CA GLN A 43 -0.35 28.24 -19.28
C GLN A 43 0.10 26.86 -18.76
N LEU A 44 1.42 26.64 -18.67
CA LEU A 44 1.97 25.40 -18.12
C LEU A 44 1.63 25.19 -16.64
N LEU A 45 1.59 26.27 -15.85
CA LEU A 45 1.15 26.20 -14.46
C LEU A 45 -0.36 25.89 -14.36
N ASP A 46 -1.19 26.42 -15.26
CA ASP A 46 -2.62 26.07 -15.32
C ASP A 46 -2.82 24.58 -15.63
N PHE A 47 -2.06 24.02 -16.59
CA PHE A 47 -2.10 22.58 -16.86
C PHE A 47 -1.65 21.74 -15.65
N TYR A 48 -0.57 22.15 -14.98
CA TYR A 48 -0.11 21.48 -13.77
C TYR A 48 -1.17 21.51 -12.66
N GLN A 49 -1.75 22.69 -12.41
CA GLN A 49 -2.80 22.87 -11.41
C GLN A 49 -4.01 21.97 -11.69
N ARG A 50 -4.53 21.97 -12.93
CA ARG A 50 -5.68 21.13 -13.31
C ARG A 50 -5.39 19.65 -13.09
N GLY A 51 -4.26 19.17 -13.60
CA GLY A 51 -3.84 17.77 -13.42
C GLY A 51 -3.64 17.38 -11.95
N PHE A 52 -3.12 18.31 -11.14
CA PHE A 52 -2.97 18.09 -9.69
C PHE A 52 -4.32 17.86 -9.02
N TRP A 53 -5.34 18.68 -9.31
CA TRP A 53 -6.66 18.53 -8.68
C TRP A 53 -7.41 17.27 -9.14
N ASP A 54 -7.28 16.89 -10.41
CA ASP A 54 -7.85 15.64 -10.93
C ASP A 54 -7.24 14.42 -10.22
N LEU A 55 -5.91 14.40 -10.08
CA LEU A 55 -5.20 13.35 -9.34
C LEU A 55 -5.48 13.41 -7.85
N LEU A 56 -5.69 14.59 -7.27
CA LEU A 56 -6.00 14.73 -5.85
C LEU A 56 -7.33 14.04 -5.52
N ALA A 57 -8.38 14.27 -6.32
CA ALA A 57 -9.67 13.62 -6.11
C ALA A 57 -9.55 12.08 -6.17
N PHE A 58 -8.86 11.55 -7.18
CA PHE A 58 -8.59 10.12 -7.31
C PHE A 58 -7.76 9.57 -6.14
N SER A 59 -6.67 10.25 -5.79
CA SER A 59 -5.78 9.83 -4.71
C SER A 59 -6.46 9.87 -3.35
N MET A 60 -7.36 10.83 -3.10
CA MET A 60 -8.16 10.89 -1.87
C MET A 60 -9.06 9.67 -1.75
N GLN A 61 -9.74 9.26 -2.83
CA GLN A 61 -10.56 8.05 -2.83
C GLN A 61 -9.72 6.80 -2.49
N MET A 62 -8.55 6.66 -3.13
CA MET A 62 -7.64 5.54 -2.88
C MET A 62 -7.05 5.55 -1.46
N MET A 63 -6.71 6.73 -0.93
CA MET A 63 -6.24 6.92 0.45
C MET A 63 -7.32 6.53 1.45
N LEU A 64 -8.57 6.94 1.24
CA LEU A 64 -9.69 6.58 2.10
C LEU A 64 -9.93 5.06 2.12
N ILE A 65 -9.80 4.36 0.99
CA ILE A 65 -9.92 2.89 0.95
C ILE A 65 -8.90 2.25 1.92
N LEU A 66 -7.64 2.68 1.87
CA LEU A 66 -6.58 2.18 2.76
C LEU A 66 -6.82 2.56 4.22
N VAL A 67 -7.13 3.82 4.50
CA VAL A 67 -7.34 4.33 5.86
C VAL A 67 -8.53 3.64 6.52
N LEU A 68 -9.67 3.56 5.82
CA LEU A 68 -10.86 2.89 6.33
C LEU A 68 -10.63 1.38 6.52
N GLY A 69 -9.95 0.73 5.57
CA GLY A 69 -9.54 -0.67 5.71
C GLY A 69 -8.69 -0.91 6.95
N ASN A 70 -7.71 -0.03 7.21
CA ASN A 70 -6.88 -0.09 8.41
C ASN A 70 -7.68 0.14 9.70
N VAL A 71 -8.50 1.20 9.77
CA VAL A 71 -9.33 1.49 10.95
C VAL A 71 -10.24 0.31 11.26
N LEU A 72 -10.86 -0.27 10.23
CA LEU A 72 -11.75 -1.43 10.37
C LEU A 72 -10.99 -2.68 10.87
N ALA A 73 -9.80 -2.97 10.32
CA ALA A 73 -8.96 -4.10 10.73
C ALA A 73 -8.53 -4.03 12.21
N LEU A 74 -8.40 -2.81 12.76
CA LEU A 74 -8.00 -2.58 14.14
C LEU A 74 -9.17 -2.66 15.15
N THR A 75 -10.41 -2.78 14.67
CA THR A 75 -11.59 -2.89 15.56
C THR A 75 -11.57 -4.17 16.41
N PRO A 76 -12.21 -4.18 17.59
CA PRO A 76 -12.32 -5.37 18.42
C PRO A 76 -12.95 -6.57 17.71
N PHE A 77 -13.84 -6.31 16.73
CA PHE A 77 -14.47 -7.36 15.92
C PHE A 77 -13.43 -8.15 15.11
N PHE A 78 -12.59 -7.46 14.33
CA PHE A 78 -11.55 -8.14 13.53
C PHE A 78 -10.44 -8.74 14.39
N GLN A 79 -10.11 -8.13 15.53
CA GLN A 79 -9.18 -8.72 16.48
C GLN A 79 -9.71 -10.04 17.06
N ARG A 80 -11.02 -10.13 17.37
CA ARG A 80 -11.66 -11.39 17.80
C ARG A 80 -11.62 -12.45 16.71
N ILE A 81 -11.89 -12.07 15.45
CA ILE A 81 -11.78 -12.99 14.32
C ILE A 81 -10.36 -13.58 14.26
N ILE A 82 -9.32 -12.76 14.36
CA ILE A 82 -7.93 -13.24 14.39
C ILE A 82 -7.74 -14.29 15.49
N GLN A 83 -8.19 -14.02 16.72
CA GLN A 83 -8.06 -14.98 17.84
C GLN A 83 -8.80 -16.29 17.56
N VAL A 84 -10.01 -16.24 17.00
CA VAL A 84 -10.78 -17.44 16.63
C VAL A 84 -10.06 -18.24 15.54
N LEU A 85 -9.46 -17.56 14.56
CA LEU A 85 -8.71 -18.20 13.49
C LEU A 85 -7.45 -18.88 14.01
N LEU A 86 -6.75 -18.28 14.98
CA LEU A 86 -5.55 -18.90 15.59
C LEU A 86 -5.84 -20.28 16.17
N ASN A 87 -7.02 -20.51 16.75
CA ASN A 87 -7.40 -21.82 17.27
C ASN A 87 -7.55 -22.90 16.19
N LYS A 88 -7.70 -22.50 14.92
CA LYS A 88 -7.76 -23.42 13.77
C LYS A 88 -6.38 -23.66 13.14
N ILE A 89 -5.35 -22.93 13.54
CA ILE A 89 -4.00 -23.07 13.00
C ILE A 89 -3.25 -24.19 13.73
N THR A 90 -3.38 -25.41 13.21
CA THR A 90 -2.73 -26.61 13.75
C THR A 90 -1.45 -27.01 13.01
N SER A 91 -1.18 -26.44 11.83
CA SER A 91 -0.04 -26.82 10.99
C SER A 91 0.46 -25.66 10.14
N HIS A 92 1.64 -25.87 9.53
CA HIS A 92 2.22 -24.94 8.57
C HIS A 92 1.28 -24.68 7.37
N ALA A 93 0.71 -25.76 6.81
CA ALA A 93 -0.19 -25.66 5.66
C ALA A 93 -1.45 -24.85 6.00
N THR A 94 -2.06 -25.08 7.17
CA THR A 94 -3.25 -24.32 7.58
C THR A 94 -2.92 -22.86 7.86
N ALA A 95 -1.75 -22.55 8.42
CA ALA A 95 -1.27 -21.18 8.57
C ALA A 95 -1.22 -20.41 7.23
N ILE A 96 -0.60 -21.01 6.20
CA ILE A 96 -0.52 -20.40 4.86
C ILE A 96 -1.91 -20.27 4.25
N LEU A 97 -2.68 -21.37 4.21
CA LEU A 97 -3.97 -21.44 3.52
C LEU A 97 -4.97 -20.44 4.11
N PHE A 98 -5.08 -20.36 5.43
CA PHE A 98 -5.96 -19.39 6.07
C PHE A 98 -5.53 -17.95 5.79
N THR A 99 -4.22 -17.68 5.82
CA THR A 99 -3.71 -16.33 5.54
C THR A 99 -4.03 -15.91 4.11
N ALA A 100 -3.75 -16.75 3.12
CA ALA A 100 -4.06 -16.47 1.72
C ALA A 100 -5.58 -16.37 1.48
N PHE A 101 -6.36 -17.29 2.05
CA PHE A 101 -7.82 -17.28 1.93
C PHE A 101 -8.42 -15.99 2.46
N PHE A 102 -8.05 -15.56 3.66
CA PHE A 102 -8.58 -14.32 4.24
C PHE A 102 -8.04 -13.06 3.55
N SER A 103 -6.80 -13.10 3.03
CA SER A 103 -6.25 -12.03 2.19
C SER A 103 -7.11 -11.81 0.95
N LEU A 104 -7.38 -12.90 0.20
CA LEU A 104 -8.23 -12.88 -0.99
C LEU A 104 -9.67 -12.50 -0.64
N LEU A 105 -10.28 -13.17 0.35
CA LEU A 105 -11.67 -12.97 0.72
C LEU A 105 -11.94 -11.52 1.12
N LEU A 106 -11.14 -10.96 2.03
CA LEU A 106 -11.33 -9.58 2.48
C LEU A 106 -10.89 -8.58 1.41
N GLY A 107 -9.88 -8.93 0.62
CA GLY A 107 -9.42 -8.13 -0.51
C GLY A 107 -10.47 -7.91 -1.59
N LEU A 108 -11.36 -8.90 -1.82
CA LEU A 108 -12.49 -8.78 -2.74
C LEU A 108 -13.52 -7.74 -2.29
N PHE A 109 -13.71 -7.57 -0.98
CA PHE A 109 -14.62 -6.54 -0.45
C PHE A 109 -13.95 -5.17 -0.39
N ASN A 110 -12.74 -5.13 0.16
CA ASN A 110 -11.95 -3.93 0.29
C ASN A 110 -10.47 -4.35 0.29
N TRP A 111 -9.78 -4.03 -0.80
CA TRP A 111 -8.38 -4.41 -0.98
C TRP A 111 -7.47 -3.84 0.12
N GLY A 112 -7.78 -2.66 0.66
CA GLY A 112 -7.05 -2.09 1.80
C GLY A 112 -7.22 -2.88 3.10
N LEU A 113 -8.44 -3.32 3.41
CA LEU A 113 -8.74 -4.21 4.54
C LEU A 113 -8.01 -5.54 4.39
N GLY A 114 -8.07 -6.15 3.20
CA GLY A 114 -7.40 -7.42 2.90
C GLY A 114 -5.92 -7.37 3.25
N LEU A 115 -5.20 -6.36 2.73
CA LEU A 115 -3.76 -6.16 2.97
C LEU A 115 -3.40 -5.95 4.45
N ILE A 116 -4.17 -5.13 5.16
CA ILE A 116 -3.88 -4.83 6.57
C ILE A 116 -4.23 -6.02 7.46
N PHE A 117 -5.40 -6.62 7.26
CA PHE A 117 -5.86 -7.76 8.05
C PHE A 117 -4.95 -8.98 7.86
N SER A 118 -4.59 -9.32 6.63
CA SER A 118 -3.72 -10.46 6.33
C SER A 118 -2.33 -10.31 6.98
N ALA A 119 -1.76 -9.10 6.99
CA ALA A 119 -0.51 -8.79 7.68
C ALA A 119 -0.64 -8.95 9.21
N LEU A 120 -1.76 -8.48 9.80
CA LEU A 120 -2.03 -8.65 11.22
C LEU A 120 -2.22 -10.13 11.59
N LEU A 121 -2.92 -10.89 10.75
CA LEU A 121 -3.12 -12.33 10.92
C LEU A 121 -1.79 -13.09 10.81
N ALA A 122 -0.96 -12.81 9.79
CA ALA A 122 0.35 -13.42 9.63
C ALA A 122 1.27 -13.14 10.84
N ARG A 123 1.26 -11.90 11.35
CA ARG A 123 1.99 -11.53 12.58
C ARG A 123 1.49 -12.32 13.79
N ALA A 124 0.16 -12.45 13.94
CA ALA A 124 -0.45 -13.18 15.05
C ALA A 124 -0.12 -14.68 14.99
N ILE A 125 -0.18 -15.29 13.79
CA ILE A 125 0.19 -16.68 13.55
C ILE A 125 1.67 -16.92 13.85
N GLY A 126 2.57 -16.01 13.43
CA GLY A 126 3.99 -16.11 13.77
C GLY A 126 4.24 -16.08 15.29
N GLY A 127 3.51 -15.22 16.01
CA GLY A 127 3.53 -15.19 17.47
C GLY A 127 2.99 -16.48 18.09
N HIS A 128 1.89 -17.01 17.57
CA HIS A 128 1.30 -18.28 18.01
C HIS A 128 2.26 -19.45 17.81
N ALA A 129 2.83 -19.58 16.61
CA ALA A 129 3.76 -20.64 16.25
C ALA A 129 5.01 -20.65 17.15
N ARG A 130 5.54 -19.46 17.46
CA ARG A 130 6.67 -19.32 18.38
C ARG A 130 6.32 -19.80 19.80
N LYS A 131 5.11 -19.53 20.28
CA LYS A 131 4.66 -19.94 21.62
C LYS A 131 4.36 -21.44 21.73
N SER A 132 3.82 -22.04 20.67
CA SER A 132 3.45 -23.47 20.63
C SER A 132 4.59 -24.38 20.17
N GLY A 133 5.74 -23.84 19.76
CA GLY A 133 6.85 -24.63 19.20
C GLY A 133 6.58 -25.16 17.79
N MET A 134 5.54 -24.66 17.12
CA MET A 134 5.21 -25.05 15.74
C MET A 134 6.25 -24.52 14.76
N LYS A 135 6.83 -25.41 13.95
CA LYS A 135 7.76 -25.03 12.87
C LYS A 135 7.01 -24.23 11.80
N LEU A 136 7.47 -23.01 11.54
CA LEU A 136 6.85 -22.08 10.60
C LEU A 136 7.91 -21.34 9.75
N ASN A 137 7.97 -21.63 8.46
CA ASN A 137 8.49 -20.73 7.41
C ASN A 137 7.70 -19.41 7.38
N TYR A 138 8.15 -18.45 8.20
CA TYR A 138 7.56 -17.12 8.33
C TYR A 138 7.62 -16.30 7.03
N PRO A 139 8.70 -16.32 6.23
CA PRO A 139 8.71 -15.67 4.92
C PRO A 139 7.57 -16.10 3.99
N LEU A 140 7.28 -17.41 3.91
CA LEU A 140 6.18 -17.91 3.08
C LEU A 140 4.81 -17.50 3.61
N LEU A 141 4.64 -17.46 4.94
CA LEU A 141 3.42 -16.94 5.57
C LEU A 141 3.20 -15.47 5.23
N VAL A 142 4.26 -14.65 5.28
CA VAL A 142 4.19 -13.24 4.91
C VAL A 142 3.87 -13.10 3.42
N ALA A 143 4.47 -13.90 2.53
CA ALA A 143 4.12 -13.90 1.11
C ALA A 143 2.64 -14.23 0.87
N ALA A 144 2.09 -15.19 1.61
CA ALA A 144 0.67 -15.54 1.54
C ALA A 144 -0.26 -14.40 2.01
N ALA A 145 0.22 -13.48 2.85
CA ALA A 145 -0.54 -12.30 3.26
C ALA A 145 -0.61 -11.21 2.17
N TYR A 146 0.24 -11.28 1.14
CA TYR A 146 0.24 -10.35 0.01
C TYR A 146 -0.40 -10.96 -1.26
N THR A 147 -1.25 -11.98 -1.09
CA THR A 147 -2.00 -12.64 -2.18
C THR A 147 -3.39 -12.05 -2.29
#